data_AF-A0A353DTB5-F1
#
_entry.id   AF-A0A353DTB5-F1
#
_cell.length_a   1.000
_cell.length_b   1.000
_cell.length_c   1.000
_cell.angle_alpha   90.00
_cell.angle_beta   90.00
_cell.angle_gamma   90.00
#
_symmetry.space_group_name_H-M   'P 1'
#
loop_
_entity.id
_entity.type
_entity.pdbx_description
1 polymer ?
#
loop_
_entity_poly.entity_id
_entity_poly.type
_entity_poly.pdbx_seq_one_letter_code
_entity_poly.pdbx_strand_id
1 'polypeptide(L)'
;MLVNEKPVDSISDGSLTWVQWVQLLVVASGVFLSSLDVSVNVALPRISDYFYSSPTTTYLMIIFYLGTTVGLQLTMGRAGDVFGLRKIFILGLVTYSLAMLAIGFSPSIQSVVGFRVLQAVGNSALLAIAPALATSLFPSRIRGRALGVMTGVGSVGMIVGTLYAGVALEYMSWRWIFFGRIPICLLAI
;
A
#
# COMPACT_ATOMS: atom_id res chain seq x y z
N MET A 1 -38.04 -39.79 4.86
CA MET A 1 -37.13 -38.77 5.43
C MET A 1 -36.83 -37.76 4.33
N LEU A 2 -37.60 -36.66 4.29
CA LEU A 2 -37.32 -35.55 3.38
C LEU A 2 -36.26 -34.67 4.05
N VAL A 3 -35.06 -34.66 3.48
CA VAL A 3 -33.99 -33.73 3.88
C VAL A 3 -34.47 -32.33 3.51
N ASN A 4 -34.86 -31.57 4.54
CA ASN A 4 -35.24 -30.18 4.43
C ASN A 4 -33.97 -29.35 4.26
N GLU A 5 -33.44 -29.30 3.04
CA GLU A 5 -32.41 -28.33 2.68
C GLU A 5 -33.07 -26.95 2.64
N LYS A 6 -32.83 -26.15 3.68
CA LYS A 6 -33.13 -24.72 3.62
C LYS A 6 -32.37 -24.13 2.42
N PRO A 7 -33.02 -23.38 1.52
CA PRO A 7 -32.32 -22.72 0.45
C PRO A 7 -31.32 -21.73 1.05
N VAL A 8 -30.08 -21.75 0.57
CA VAL A 8 -29.07 -20.72 0.81
C VAL A 8 -29.42 -19.49 -0.04
N ASP A 9 -30.66 -19.02 0.09
CA ASP A 9 -31.16 -17.77 -0.47
C ASP A 9 -31.57 -16.87 0.69
N SER A 10 -30.59 -16.51 1.54
CA SER A 10 -30.66 -15.23 2.25
C SER A 10 -29.87 -14.20 1.43
N ILE A 11 -30.37 -13.94 0.21
CA ILE A 11 -30.06 -12.70 -0.49
C ILE A 11 -30.69 -11.60 0.35
N SER A 12 -29.92 -11.00 1.26
CA SER A 12 -30.27 -9.69 1.79
C SER A 12 -30.20 -8.71 0.62
N ASP A 13 -31.36 -8.24 0.19
CA ASP A 13 -31.66 -7.09 -0.67
C ASP A 13 -30.55 -6.50 -1.54
N GLY A 14 -30.85 -6.37 -2.83
CA GLY A 14 -30.00 -5.82 -3.90
C GLY A 14 -29.56 -4.35 -3.77
N SER A 15 -29.42 -3.81 -2.57
CA SER A 15 -28.70 -2.57 -2.31
C SER A 15 -27.25 -2.87 -1.94
N LEU A 16 -26.31 -2.34 -2.73
CA LEU A 16 -24.93 -2.19 -2.29
C LEU A 16 -24.93 -1.56 -0.90
N THR A 17 -24.40 -2.28 0.08
CA THR A 17 -24.38 -1.76 1.44
C THR A 17 -23.25 -0.74 1.56
N TRP A 18 -23.49 0.34 2.29
CA TRP A 18 -22.46 1.32 2.65
C TRP A 18 -21.19 0.66 3.21
N VAL A 19 -21.36 -0.46 3.92
CA VAL A 19 -20.28 -1.28 4.48
C VAL A 19 -19.31 -1.79 3.39
N GLN A 20 -19.79 -2.22 2.22
CA GLN A 20 -18.93 -2.68 1.12
C GLN A 20 -18.06 -1.55 0.57
N TRP A 21 -18.61 -0.33 0.49
CA TRP A 21 -17.86 0.85 0.06
C TRP A 21 -16.82 1.29 1.10
N VAL A 22 -17.16 1.21 2.39
CA VAL A 22 -16.17 1.45 3.47
C VAL A 22 -15.05 0.41 3.41
N GLN A 23 -15.37 -0.87 3.23
CA GLN A 23 -14.35 -1.92 3.07
C GLN A 23 -13.49 -1.70 1.82
N LEU A 24 -14.07 -1.25 0.71
CA LEU A 24 -13.32 -0.86 -0.47
C LEU A 24 -12.35 0.29 -0.16
N LEU A 25 -12.78 1.31 0.58
CA LEU A 25 -11.92 2.43 0.96
C LEU A 25 -10.76 1.98 1.86
N VAL A 26 -11.01 1.07 2.81
CA VAL A 26 -9.95 0.47 3.63
C VAL A 26 -8.93 -0.27 2.76
N VAL A 27 -9.39 -1.06 1.80
CA VAL A 27 -8.50 -1.78 0.87
C VAL A 27 -7.77 -0.83 -0.07
N ALA A 28 -8.47 0.19 -0.58
CA ALA A 28 -7.92 1.21 -1.45
C ALA A 28 -6.90 2.11 -0.74
N SER A 29 -6.96 2.21 0.60
CA SER A 29 -5.94 2.92 1.38
C SER A 29 -4.56 2.26 1.23
N GLY A 30 -4.49 0.94 1.04
CA GLY A 30 -3.24 0.24 0.74
C GLY A 30 -2.65 0.67 -0.62
N VAL A 31 -3.49 0.84 -1.63
CA VAL A 31 -3.07 1.37 -2.94
C VAL A 31 -2.67 2.84 -2.83
N PHE A 32 -3.44 3.65 -2.09
CA PHE A 32 -3.11 5.04 -1.78
C PHE A 32 -1.73 5.17 -1.12
N LEU A 33 -1.45 4.36 -0.10
CA LEU A 33 -0.16 4.31 0.59
C LEU A 33 0.99 3.93 -0.36
N SER A 34 0.77 2.94 -1.23
CA SER A 34 1.74 2.59 -2.28
C SER A 34 1.97 3.77 -3.23
N SER A 35 0.91 4.48 -3.62
CA SER A 35 0.97 5.60 -4.56
C SER A 35 1.63 6.85 -3.96
N LEU A 36 1.49 7.07 -2.65
CA LEU A 36 2.23 8.11 -1.93
C LEU A 36 3.74 7.93 -2.06
N ASP A 37 4.24 6.74 -2.42
CA ASP A 37 5.68 6.50 -2.60
C ASP A 37 6.34 7.40 -3.64
N VAL A 38 5.57 7.95 -4.58
CA VAL A 38 6.07 8.93 -5.55
C VAL A 38 6.74 10.13 -4.88
N SER A 39 6.31 10.50 -3.66
CA SER A 39 6.86 11.60 -2.86
C SER A 39 8.36 11.47 -2.59
N VAL A 40 8.89 10.25 -2.63
CA VAL A 40 10.30 9.93 -2.41
C VAL A 40 11.17 10.41 -3.55
N ASN A 41 10.68 10.34 -4.79
CA ASN A 41 11.41 10.77 -5.97
C ASN A 41 11.74 12.27 -5.86
N VAL A 42 10.78 13.05 -5.33
CA VAL A 42 10.95 14.49 -5.07
C VAL A 42 11.99 14.76 -3.97
N ALA A 43 12.08 13.85 -3.00
CA ALA A 43 12.99 13.97 -1.85
C ALA A 43 14.40 13.47 -2.10
N LEU A 44 14.61 12.76 -3.20
CA LEU A 44 15.84 12.04 -3.48
C LEU A 44 17.08 12.96 -3.45
N PRO A 45 17.06 14.18 -4.04
CA PRO A 45 18.19 15.11 -3.93
C PRO A 45 18.49 15.47 -2.46
N ARG A 46 17.46 15.83 -1.69
CA ARG A 46 17.61 16.19 -0.26
C ARG A 46 18.11 15.03 0.60
N ILE A 47 17.72 13.79 0.29
CA ILE A 47 18.24 12.59 0.97
C ILE A 47 19.72 12.39 0.61
N SER A 48 20.08 12.58 -0.65
CA SER A 48 21.47 12.47 -1.12
C SER A 48 22.37 13.48 -0.42
N ASP A 49 21.93 14.74 -0.35
CA ASP A 49 22.64 15.84 0.31
C ASP A 49 22.79 15.57 1.81
N TYR A 50 21.72 15.12 2.48
CA TYR A 50 21.72 14.83 3.92
C TYR A 50 22.76 13.77 4.32
N PHE A 51 22.93 12.74 3.49
CA PHE A 51 23.87 11.65 3.75
C PHE A 51 25.24 11.85 3.09
N TYR A 52 25.48 12.98 2.40
CA TYR A 52 26.67 13.18 1.57
C TYR A 52 26.94 11.99 0.63
N SER A 53 25.87 11.40 0.12
CA SER A 53 25.90 10.19 -0.70
C SER A 53 25.84 10.55 -2.18
N SER A 54 26.44 9.72 -3.03
CA SER A 54 26.31 9.91 -4.49
C SER A 54 24.84 9.73 -4.91
N PRO A 55 24.33 10.52 -5.86
CA PRO A 55 22.97 10.36 -6.39
C PRO A 55 22.70 8.93 -6.88
N THR A 56 23.70 8.30 -7.51
CA THR A 56 23.63 6.90 -7.98
C THR A 56 23.37 5.94 -6.83
N THR A 57 24.08 6.10 -5.71
CA THR A 57 23.91 5.26 -4.51
C THR A 57 22.54 5.49 -3.88
N THR A 58 22.10 6.75 -3.81
CA THR A 58 20.78 7.09 -3.26
C THR A 58 19.65 6.53 -4.11
N TYR A 59 19.81 6.49 -5.44
CA TYR A 59 18.82 5.95 -6.38
C TYR A 59 18.60 4.44 -6.25
N LEU A 60 19.59 3.69 -5.75
CA LEU A 60 19.44 2.26 -5.48
C LEU A 60 18.27 1.96 -4.53
N MET A 61 17.92 2.88 -3.64
CA MET A 61 16.79 2.69 -2.72
C MET A 61 15.46 2.55 -3.49
N ILE A 62 15.29 3.27 -4.61
CA ILE A 62 14.10 3.19 -5.47
C ILE A 62 14.15 1.91 -6.30
N ILE A 63 15.32 1.60 -6.88
CA ILE A 63 15.51 0.40 -7.71
C ILE A 63 15.19 -0.86 -6.90
N PHE A 64 15.77 -1.01 -5.71
CA PHE A 64 15.51 -2.17 -4.87
C PHE A 64 14.07 -2.21 -4.37
N TYR A 65 13.48 -1.06 -4.03
CA TYR A 65 12.07 -1.01 -3.64
C TYR A 65 11.14 -1.52 -4.76
N LEU A 66 11.29 -0.99 -5.97
CA LEU A 66 10.45 -1.39 -7.11
C LEU A 66 10.74 -2.83 -7.55
N GLY A 67 12.01 -3.21 -7.65
CA GLY A 67 12.44 -4.56 -8.05
C GLY A 67 11.93 -5.62 -7.09
N THR A 68 12.07 -5.41 -5.78
CA THR A 68 11.52 -6.31 -4.76
C THR A 68 9.99 -6.31 -4.77
N THR A 69 9.35 -5.15 -4.94
CA THR A 69 7.88 -5.07 -4.99
C THR A 69 7.33 -5.94 -6.12
N VAL A 70 7.81 -5.73 -7.35
CA VAL A 70 7.34 -6.47 -8.53
C VAL A 70 7.74 -7.94 -8.44
N GLY A 71 8.97 -8.24 -8.01
CA GLY A 71 9.47 -9.61 -7.89
C GLY A 71 8.70 -10.46 -6.88
N LEU A 72 8.17 -9.86 -5.80
CA LEU A 72 7.40 -10.56 -4.78
C LEU A 72 5.88 -10.48 -4.99
N GLN A 73 5.40 -9.61 -5.87
CA GLN A 73 3.95 -9.36 -6.05
C GLN A 73 3.17 -10.64 -6.38
N LEU A 74 3.70 -11.48 -7.29
CA LEU A 74 3.08 -12.77 -7.63
C LEU A 74 3.09 -13.74 -6.43
N THR A 75 4.21 -13.79 -5.71
CA THR A 75 4.38 -14.66 -4.53
C THR A 75 3.40 -14.28 -3.43
N MET A 76 3.23 -12.99 -3.16
CA MET A 76 2.26 -12.50 -2.17
C MET A 76 0.82 -12.73 -2.59
N GLY A 77 0.51 -12.66 -3.89
CA GLY A 77 -0.79 -13.06 -4.42
C GLY A 77 -1.10 -14.52 -4.10
N ARG A 78 -0.17 -15.43 -4.41
CA ARG A 78 -0.32 -16.86 -4.07
C ARG A 78 -0.39 -17.11 -2.57
N ALA A 79 0.40 -16.41 -1.77
CA ALA A 79 0.33 -16.49 -0.32
C ALA A 79 -1.07 -16.06 0.18
N GLY A 80 -1.66 -15.03 -0.43
CA GLY A 80 -3.03 -14.60 -0.18
C GLY A 80 -4.07 -15.67 -0.52
N ASP A 81 -3.90 -16.39 -1.63
CA ASP A 81 -4.81 -17.47 -2.02
C ASP A 81 -4.75 -18.67 -1.06
N VAL A 82 -3.55 -18.99 -0.53
CA VAL A 82 -3.34 -20.14 0.37
C VAL A 82 -3.68 -19.82 1.84
N PHE A 83 -3.20 -18.69 2.35
CA PHE A 83 -3.31 -18.34 3.77
C PHE A 83 -4.46 -17.38 4.08
N GLY A 84 -5.12 -16.85 3.05
CA GLY A 84 -6.25 -15.94 3.12
C GLY A 84 -5.87 -14.48 2.85
N LEU A 85 -6.58 -13.87 1.90
CA LEU A 85 -6.32 -12.51 1.40
C LEU A 85 -6.26 -11.47 2.53
N ARG A 86 -7.25 -11.44 3.42
CA ARG A 86 -7.31 -10.45 4.51
C ARG A 86 -6.09 -10.52 5.44
N LYS A 87 -5.64 -11.74 5.78
CA LYS A 87 -4.51 -11.93 6.70
C LYS A 87 -3.22 -11.41 6.09
N ILE A 88 -2.93 -11.78 4.84
CA ILE A 88 -1.70 -11.35 4.16
C ILE A 88 -1.75 -9.85 3.87
N PHE A 89 -2.91 -9.26 3.57
CA PHE A 89 -3.05 -7.81 3.42
C PHE A 89 -2.69 -7.05 4.70
N ILE A 90 -3.22 -7.47 5.86
CA ILE A 90 -2.92 -6.85 7.16
C ILE A 90 -1.43 -7.04 7.51
N LEU A 91 -0.87 -8.23 7.30
CA LEU A 91 0.57 -8.45 7.51
C LEU A 91 1.43 -7.56 6.60
N GLY A 92 1.00 -7.35 5.36
CA GLY A 92 1.61 -6.41 4.42
C GLY A 92 1.57 -4.97 4.93
N LEU A 93 0.41 -4.51 5.41
CA LEU A 93 0.25 -3.18 6.01
C LEU A 93 1.15 -3.00 7.24
N VAL A 94 1.18 -3.96 8.16
CA VAL A 94 2.03 -3.91 9.35
C VAL A 94 3.51 -3.87 8.96
N THR A 95 3.95 -4.73 8.04
CA THR A 95 5.34 -4.77 7.56
C THR A 95 5.73 -3.46 6.89
N TYR A 96 4.86 -2.92 6.04
CA TYR A 96 5.06 -1.62 5.38
C TYR A 96 5.20 -0.49 6.41
N SER A 97 4.36 -0.50 7.45
CA SER A 97 4.36 0.51 8.53
C SER A 97 5.63 0.47 9.37
N LEU A 98 6.05 -0.72 9.79
CA LEU A 98 7.28 -0.91 10.57
C LEU A 98 8.52 -0.52 9.75
N ALA A 99 8.54 -0.82 8.45
CA ALA A 99 9.62 -0.40 7.57
C ALA A 99 9.70 1.13 7.47
N MET A 100 8.57 1.84 7.39
CA MET A 100 8.57 3.32 7.35
C MET A 100 9.12 3.94 8.64
N LEU A 101 8.77 3.37 9.80
CA LEU A 101 9.36 3.77 11.08
C LEU A 101 10.88 3.57 11.06
N ALA A 102 11.34 2.39 10.64
CA ALA A 102 12.76 2.07 10.56
C ALA A 102 13.53 2.99 9.60
N ILE A 103 12.94 3.33 8.45
CA ILE A 103 13.53 4.29 7.49
C ILE A 103 13.61 5.69 8.11
N GLY A 104 12.57 6.15 8.80
CA GLY A 104 12.60 7.45 9.46
C GLY A 104 13.70 7.60 10.51
N PHE A 105 14.03 6.52 11.23
CA PHE A 105 15.12 6.49 12.22
C PHE A 105 16.49 6.07 11.66
N SER A 106 16.61 5.91 10.34
CA SER A 106 17.84 5.43 9.73
C SER A 106 19.03 6.40 9.95
N PRO A 107 20.20 5.88 10.37
CA PRO A 107 21.42 6.67 10.56
C PRO A 107 22.26 6.79 9.27
N SER A 108 22.03 5.95 8.27
CA SER A 108 22.84 5.93 7.04
C SER A 108 22.03 5.59 5.79
N ILE A 109 22.51 6.01 4.62
CA ILE A 109 21.87 5.68 3.33
C ILE A 109 21.75 4.18 3.09
N GLN A 110 22.74 3.39 3.51
CA GLN A 110 22.71 1.93 3.38
C GLN A 110 21.57 1.31 4.20
N SER A 111 21.32 1.84 5.41
CA SER A 111 20.19 1.39 6.22
C SER A 111 18.84 1.80 5.62
N VAL A 112 18.73 2.99 5.01
CA VAL A 112 17.54 3.39 4.23
C VAL A 112 17.29 2.38 3.12
N VAL A 113 18.31 2.06 2.32
CA VAL A 113 18.21 1.09 1.22
C VAL A 113 17.79 -0.29 1.72
N GLY A 114 18.37 -0.77 2.82
CA GLY A 114 17.99 -2.06 3.42
C GLY A 114 16.53 -2.08 3.88
N PHE A 115 16.08 -1.04 4.58
CA PHE A 115 14.69 -0.95 5.03
C PHE A 115 13.69 -0.71 3.88
N ARG A 116 14.14 -0.18 2.73
CA ARG A 116 13.32 -0.14 1.51
C ARG A 116 12.96 -1.51 0.98
N VAL A 117 13.89 -2.46 1.06
CA VAL A 117 13.60 -3.85 0.70
C VAL A 117 12.51 -4.42 1.62
N LEU A 118 12.61 -4.17 2.93
CA LEU A 118 11.57 -4.58 3.88
C LEU A 118 10.22 -3.91 3.59
N GLN A 119 10.22 -2.61 3.26
CA GLN A 119 9.01 -1.89 2.88
C GLN A 119 8.39 -2.48 1.61
N ALA A 120 9.21 -2.86 0.63
CA ALA A 120 8.77 -3.48 -0.62
C ALA A 120 8.09 -4.84 -0.41
N VAL A 121 8.52 -5.62 0.58
CA VAL A 121 7.82 -6.86 0.98
C VAL A 121 6.37 -6.54 1.38
N GLY A 122 6.17 -5.54 2.25
CA GLY A 122 4.83 -5.09 2.62
C GLY A 122 4.04 -4.55 1.41
N ASN A 123 4.67 -3.70 0.61
CA ASN A 123 4.04 -3.08 -0.55
C ASN A 123 3.59 -4.10 -1.61
N SER A 124 4.39 -5.14 -1.85
CA SER A 124 4.07 -6.22 -2.78
C SER A 124 2.77 -6.94 -2.39
N ALA A 125 2.53 -7.14 -1.09
CA ALA A 125 1.29 -7.72 -0.59
C ALA A 125 0.09 -6.77 -0.78
N LEU A 126 0.26 -5.46 -0.53
CA LEU A 126 -0.81 -4.47 -0.74
C LEU A 126 -1.27 -4.47 -2.19
N LEU A 127 -0.33 -4.38 -3.14
CA LEU A 127 -0.64 -4.31 -4.57
C LEU A 127 -1.17 -5.64 -5.14
N ALA A 128 -0.72 -6.78 -4.62
CA ALA A 128 -1.22 -8.08 -5.05
C ALA A 128 -2.64 -8.35 -4.54
N ILE A 129 -2.93 -8.00 -3.29
CA ILE A 129 -4.13 -8.46 -2.59
C ILE A 129 -5.27 -7.43 -2.67
N ALA A 130 -4.97 -6.13 -2.73
CA ALA A 130 -6.02 -5.11 -2.77
C ALA A 130 -7.02 -5.31 -3.93
N PRO A 131 -6.61 -5.59 -5.17
CA PRO A 131 -7.56 -5.87 -6.26
C PRO A 131 -8.39 -7.13 -6.03
N ALA A 132 -7.80 -8.17 -5.45
CA ALA A 132 -8.49 -9.43 -5.13
C ALA A 132 -9.55 -9.22 -4.03
N LEU A 133 -9.21 -8.49 -2.97
CA LEU A 133 -10.16 -8.10 -1.94
C LEU A 133 -11.27 -7.24 -2.52
N ALA A 134 -10.94 -6.18 -3.27
CA ALA A 134 -11.92 -5.31 -3.90
C ALA A 134 -12.91 -6.09 -4.78
N THR A 135 -12.44 -7.02 -5.61
CA THR A 135 -13.31 -7.81 -6.48
C THR A 135 -14.13 -8.88 -5.73
N SER A 136 -13.67 -9.33 -4.57
CA SER A 136 -14.42 -10.26 -3.71
C SER A 136 -15.61 -9.59 -2.98
N LEU A 137 -15.53 -8.28 -2.73
CA LEU A 137 -16.58 -7.52 -2.03
C LEU A 137 -17.80 -7.23 -2.89
N PHE A 138 -17.64 -7.26 -4.22
CA PHE A 138 -18.65 -6.81 -5.16
C PHE A 138 -19.05 -7.86 -6.21
N PRO A 139 -20.34 -7.92 -6.60
CA PRO A 139 -20.79 -8.79 -7.68
C PRO A 139 -20.18 -8.41 -9.02
N SER A 140 -20.04 -9.40 -9.92
CA SER A 140 -19.32 -9.29 -11.20
C SER A 140 -19.70 -8.09 -12.05
N ARG A 141 -20.96 -7.66 -12.03
CA ARG A 141 -21.49 -6.52 -12.81
C ARG A 141 -20.84 -5.17 -12.45
N ILE A 142 -20.36 -5.00 -11.22
CA ILE A 142 -19.82 -3.71 -10.73
C ILE A 142 -18.36 -3.78 -10.28
N ARG A 143 -17.69 -4.94 -10.42
CA ARG A 143 -16.26 -5.10 -10.12
C ARG A 143 -15.40 -4.07 -10.86
N GLY A 144 -15.73 -3.76 -12.11
CA GLY A 144 -15.04 -2.72 -12.88
C GLY A 144 -15.13 -1.33 -12.24
N ARG A 145 -16.28 -0.97 -11.65
CA ARG A 145 -16.43 0.30 -10.91
C ARG A 145 -15.62 0.31 -9.63
N ALA A 146 -15.63 -0.79 -8.87
CA ALA A 146 -14.84 -0.91 -7.65
C ALA A 146 -13.33 -0.78 -7.92
N LEU A 147 -12.84 -1.47 -8.96
CA LEU A 147 -11.45 -1.35 -9.41
C LEU A 147 -11.14 0.06 -9.92
N GLY A 148 -12.06 0.71 -10.64
CA GLY A 148 -11.92 2.10 -11.08
C GLY A 148 -11.84 3.11 -9.92
N VAL A 149 -12.62 2.92 -8.86
CA VAL A 149 -12.51 3.74 -7.64
C VAL A 149 -11.16 3.49 -6.96
N MET A 150 -10.73 2.24 -6.86
CA MET A 150 -9.46 1.89 -6.25
C MET A 150 -8.26 2.49 -7.01
N THR A 151 -8.26 2.43 -8.36
CA THR A 151 -7.21 3.08 -9.16
C THR A 151 -7.29 4.60 -9.06
N GLY A 152 -8.50 5.18 -9.02
CA GLY A 152 -8.70 6.61 -8.78
C GLY A 152 -8.13 7.07 -7.45
N VAL A 153 -8.34 6.31 -6.38
CA VAL A 153 -7.71 6.55 -5.07
C VAL A 153 -6.19 6.49 -5.16
N GLY A 154 -5.64 5.53 -5.90
CA GLY A 154 -4.20 5.48 -6.19
C GLY A 154 -3.69 6.75 -6.91
N SER A 155 -4.40 7.21 -7.94
CA SER A 155 -4.04 8.45 -8.65
C SER A 155 -4.08 9.68 -7.75
N VAL A 156 -5.09 9.80 -6.89
CA VAL A 156 -5.14 10.85 -5.86
C VAL A 156 -3.94 10.74 -4.93
N GLY A 157 -3.55 9.52 -4.52
CA GLY A 157 -2.35 9.27 -3.73
C GLY A 157 -1.07 9.77 -4.40
N MET A 158 -0.92 9.67 -5.72
CA MET A 158 0.25 10.20 -6.42
C MET A 158 0.30 11.74 -6.38
N ILE A 159 -0.85 12.40 -6.60
CA ILE A 159 -0.97 13.86 -6.55
C ILE A 159 -0.67 14.35 -5.14
N VAL A 160 -1.36 13.79 -4.15
CA VAL A 160 -1.16 14.11 -2.72
C VAL A 160 0.28 13.84 -2.31
N GLY A 161 0.88 12.74 -2.75
CA GLY A 161 2.27 12.40 -2.44
C GLY A 161 3.25 13.45 -2.95
N THR A 162 3.05 13.95 -4.17
CA THR A 162 3.92 14.97 -4.78
C THR A 162 3.77 16.32 -4.06
N LEU A 163 2.54 16.74 -3.79
CA LEU A 163 2.26 17.98 -3.06
C LEU A 163 2.79 17.91 -1.61
N TYR A 164 2.56 16.78 -0.94
CA TYR A 164 3.04 16.53 0.41
C TYR A 164 4.57 16.56 0.48
N ALA A 165 5.28 15.97 -0.50
CA ALA A 165 6.74 16.05 -0.54
C ALA A 165 7.24 17.49 -0.61
N GLY A 166 6.64 18.33 -1.45
CA GLY A 166 7.03 19.74 -1.59
C GLY A 166 6.97 20.46 -0.24
N VAL A 167 5.82 20.39 0.43
CA VAL A 167 5.60 21.02 1.75
C VAL A 167 6.51 20.39 2.81
N ALA A 168 6.62 19.05 2.86
CA ALA A 168 7.44 18.37 3.85
C ALA A 168 8.93 18.70 3.72
N LEU A 169 9.44 18.88 2.50
CA LEU A 169 10.85 19.22 2.26
C LEU A 169 11.18 20.70 2.47
N GLU A 170 10.18 21.57 2.36
CA GLU A 170 10.31 23.00 2.61
C GLU A 170 10.32 23.31 4.10
N TYR A 171 9.37 22.74 4.86
CA TYR A 171 9.17 23.07 6.28
C TYR A 171 9.73 22.04 7.25
N MET A 172 10.03 20.83 6.79
CA MET A 172 10.44 19.70 7.65
C MET A 172 11.64 18.94 7.07
N SER A 173 12.03 17.85 7.74
CA SER A 173 13.06 16.93 7.25
C SER A 173 12.49 15.87 6.30
N TRP A 174 13.35 15.32 5.42
CA TRP A 174 12.99 14.23 4.50
C TRP A 174 12.36 13.02 5.20
N ARG A 175 12.63 12.81 6.49
CA ARG A 175 12.08 11.71 7.30
C ARG A 175 10.56 11.76 7.40
N TRP A 176 9.98 12.96 7.38
CA TRP A 176 8.53 13.15 7.44
C TRP A 176 7.80 12.54 6.25
N ILE A 177 8.49 12.31 5.14
CA ILE A 177 7.93 11.63 3.99
C ILE A 177 7.51 10.19 4.32
N PHE A 178 8.19 9.58 5.29
CA PHE A 178 7.87 8.25 5.83
C PHE A 178 6.93 8.37 7.02
N PHE A 179 7.24 9.24 7.99
CA PHE A 179 6.45 9.35 9.21
C PHE A 179 5.01 9.83 8.95
N GLY A 180 4.79 10.73 7.99
CA GLY A 180 3.46 11.24 7.67
C GLY A 180 2.49 10.19 7.12
N ARG A 181 2.98 9.03 6.68
CA ARG A 181 2.14 7.93 6.19
C ARG A 181 1.63 7.02 7.32
N ILE A 182 2.29 7.02 8.47
CA ILE A 182 1.97 6.14 9.60
C ILE A 182 0.54 6.31 10.11
N PRO A 183 0.00 7.54 10.28
CA PRO A 183 -1.39 7.71 10.72
C PRO A 183 -2.38 7.01 9.80
N ILE A 184 -2.13 7.04 8.49
CA ILE A 184 -2.99 6.42 7.47
C ILE A 184 -2.91 4.89 7.59
N CYS A 185 -1.72 4.35 7.82
CA CYS A 185 -1.57 2.92 8.06
C CYS A 185 -2.29 2.45 9.33
N LEU A 186 -2.21 3.21 10.41
CA LEU A 186 -2.89 2.87 11.68
C LEU A 186 -4.41 2.90 11.54
N LEU A 187 -4.95 3.83 10.75
CA LEU A 187 -6.39 3.90 10.46
C LEU A 187 -6.88 2.77 9.55
N ALA A 188 -5.98 2.14 8.79
CA ALA A 188 -6.31 1.08 7.84
C ALA A 188 -6.31 -0.34 8.43
N ILE A 189 -5.70 -0.54 9.61
CA ILE A 189 -5.62 -1.81 10.35
C ILE A 189 -6.87 -2.00 11.19
#